data_AF-A0A0N0SL89-F1
#
_entry.id   AF-A0A0N0SL89-F1
#
_cell.length_a   1.000
_cell.length_b   1.000
_cell.length_c   1.000
_cell.angle_alpha   90.00
_cell.angle_beta   90.00
_cell.angle_gamma   90.00
#
_symmetry.space_group_name_H-M   'P 1'
#
loop_
_entity.id
_entity.type
_entity.pdbx_description
1 polymer ?
#
loop_
_entity_poly.entity_id
_entity_poly.type
_entity_poly.pdbx_seq_one_letter_code
_entity_poly.pdbx_strand_id
1 'polypeptide(L)'
;MVFGRQFAARAALTVPNPYAVVSAVVAGAGYSVLPRSLCEEHLAAGRPVLLHDPAEAPLNTLFLVQRPGADANRDVVRVRDLLQQAARTWGQAAPGDPLRLASFPSAWRVIPSA
;
A
#
# COMPACT_ATOMS: atom_id res chain seq x y z
N MET A 1 -3.26 14.04 -9.14
CA MET A 1 -4.49 13.32 -9.55
C MET A 1 -4.16 12.51 -10.79
N VAL A 2 -4.32 11.19 -10.77
CA VAL A 2 -3.75 10.27 -11.79
C VAL A 2 -4.32 10.48 -13.20
N PHE A 3 -5.60 10.86 -13.32
CA PHE A 3 -6.29 10.96 -14.61
C PHE A 3 -6.61 12.41 -15.06
N GLY A 4 -6.07 13.43 -14.40
CA GLY A 4 -6.30 14.85 -14.77
C GLY A 4 -7.75 15.35 -14.65
N ARG A 5 -8.72 14.48 -14.36
CA ARG A 5 -10.12 14.79 -14.02
C ARG A 5 -10.62 14.04 -12.78
N GLN A 6 -11.61 14.60 -12.10
CA GLN A 6 -12.31 13.90 -11.02
C GLN A 6 -13.28 12.86 -11.62
N PHE A 7 -13.31 11.67 -11.01
CA PHE A 7 -14.24 10.63 -11.41
C PHE A 7 -15.65 10.99 -10.90
N ALA A 8 -16.61 11.19 -11.81
CA ALA A 8 -17.96 11.66 -11.50
C ALA A 8 -19.05 10.57 -11.58
N ALA A 9 -18.66 9.30 -11.79
CA ALA A 9 -19.62 8.20 -11.84
C ALA A 9 -19.94 7.65 -10.44
N ARG A 10 -21.14 7.09 -10.28
CA ARG A 10 -21.55 6.41 -9.04
C ARG A 10 -20.82 5.08 -8.92
N ALA A 11 -20.22 4.82 -7.76
CA ALA A 11 -19.61 3.53 -7.47
C ALA A 11 -20.66 2.41 -7.51
N ALA A 12 -20.32 1.28 -8.15
CA ALA A 12 -21.17 0.09 -8.19
C ALA A 12 -21.20 -0.65 -6.83
N LEU A 13 -20.15 -0.49 -6.02
CA LEU A 13 -19.95 -1.15 -4.73
C LEU A 13 -19.11 -0.25 -3.81
N THR A 14 -19.40 -0.28 -2.51
CA THR A 14 -18.56 0.31 -1.46
C THR A 14 -18.21 -0.76 -0.43
N VAL A 15 -16.92 -0.95 -0.17
CA VAL A 15 -16.42 -1.89 0.85
C VAL A 15 -15.30 -1.24 1.67
N PRO A 16 -15.15 -1.59 2.96
CA PRO A 16 -14.16 -0.98 3.85
C PRO A 16 -12.77 -1.62 3.74
N ASN A 17 -12.56 -2.54 2.81
CA ASN A 17 -11.32 -3.31 2.69
C ASN A 17 -10.85 -3.37 1.22
N PRO A 18 -9.65 -2.88 0.88
CA PRO A 18 -9.13 -2.95 -0.49
C PRO A 18 -8.88 -4.40 -0.97
N TYR A 19 -8.58 -5.35 -0.08
CA TYR A 19 -8.49 -6.78 -0.45
C TYR A 19 -9.85 -7.34 -0.91
N ALA A 20 -10.95 -6.84 -0.34
CA ALA A 20 -12.30 -7.20 -0.79
C ALA A 20 -12.60 -6.59 -2.17
N VAL A 21 -12.09 -5.39 -2.47
CA VAL A 21 -12.19 -4.79 -3.81
C VAL A 21 -11.46 -5.63 -4.84
N VAL A 22 -10.24 -6.10 -4.53
CA VAL A 22 -9.47 -7.02 -5.38
C VAL A 22 -10.30 -8.27 -5.70
N SER A 23 -10.86 -8.90 -4.67
CA SER A 23 -11.69 -10.11 -4.82
C SER A 23 -12.94 -9.85 -5.68
N ALA A 24 -13.61 -8.71 -5.49
CA ALA A 24 -14.77 -8.33 -6.28
C ALA A 24 -14.42 -8.11 -7.76
N VAL A 25 -13.29 -7.46 -8.05
CA VAL A 25 -12.81 -7.25 -9.43
C VAL A 25 -12.48 -8.59 -10.09
N VAL A 26 -11.78 -9.49 -9.39
CA VAL A 26 -11.50 -10.85 -9.89
C VAL A 26 -12.80 -11.62 -10.17
N ALA A 27 -13.85 -11.42 -9.37
CA ALA A 27 -15.15 -12.01 -9.56
C ALA A 27 -16.01 -11.33 -10.66
N GLY A 28 -15.48 -10.31 -11.36
CA GLY A 28 -16.16 -9.65 -12.48
C GLY A 28 -17.03 -8.45 -12.10
N ALA A 29 -16.85 -7.85 -10.92
CA ALA A 29 -17.60 -6.67 -10.50
C ALA A 29 -17.26 -5.38 -11.27
N GLY A 30 -16.33 -5.43 -12.24
CA GLY A 30 -15.92 -4.30 -13.08
C GLY A 30 -14.43 -3.96 -12.92
N TYR A 31 -14.11 -2.67 -12.92
CA TYR A 31 -12.75 -2.14 -12.82
C TYR A 31 -12.57 -1.26 -11.57
N SER A 32 -11.33 -1.16 -11.08
CA SER A 32 -10.97 -0.32 -9.93
C SER A 32 -9.54 0.21 -10.05
N VAL A 33 -9.23 1.24 -9.26
CA VAL A 33 -7.86 1.76 -9.09
C VAL A 33 -7.32 1.20 -7.79
N LEU A 34 -6.30 0.34 -7.88
CA LEU A 34 -5.77 -0.41 -6.74
C LEU A 34 -4.23 -0.30 -6.66
N PRO A 35 -3.65 -0.29 -5.45
CA PRO A 35 -2.20 -0.40 -5.29
C PRO A 35 -1.67 -1.67 -5.95
N ARG A 36 -0.60 -1.54 -6.75
CA ARG A 36 0.02 -2.68 -7.45
C ARG A 36 0.40 -3.81 -6.51
N SER A 37 0.89 -3.48 -5.31
CA SER A 37 1.28 -4.45 -4.28
C SER A 37 0.14 -5.40 -3.87
N LEU A 38 -1.11 -4.94 -3.90
CA LEU A 38 -2.27 -5.78 -3.58
C LEU A 38 -2.69 -6.70 -4.74
N CYS A 39 -2.22 -6.41 -5.95
CA CYS A 39 -2.63 -7.10 -7.16
C CYS A 39 -1.54 -8.01 -7.73
N GLU A 40 -0.30 -8.01 -7.22
CA GLU A 40 0.84 -8.70 -7.86
C GLU A 40 0.56 -10.18 -8.16
N GLU A 41 0.14 -10.95 -7.15
CA GLU A 41 -0.16 -12.38 -7.33
C GLU A 41 -1.28 -12.61 -8.35
N HIS A 42 -2.30 -11.76 -8.32
CA HIS A 42 -3.47 -11.89 -9.18
C HIS A 42 -3.14 -11.50 -10.63
N LEU A 43 -2.35 -10.45 -10.83
CA LEU A 43 -1.82 -10.01 -12.12
C LEU A 43 -0.90 -11.09 -12.71
N ALA A 44 -0.05 -11.71 -11.90
CA ALA A 44 0.80 -12.82 -12.33
C ALA A 44 -0.02 -14.03 -12.80
N ALA A 45 -1.18 -14.27 -12.17
CA ALA A 45 -2.14 -15.30 -12.58
C ALA A 45 -3.05 -14.88 -13.76
N GLY A 46 -2.91 -13.66 -14.30
CA GLY A 46 -3.74 -13.14 -15.40
C GLY A 46 -5.22 -12.97 -15.07
N ARG A 47 -5.58 -12.87 -13.77
CA ARG A 47 -6.98 -12.79 -13.33
C ARG A 47 -7.56 -11.38 -13.56
N PRO A 48 -7.14 -10.32 -12.83
CA PRO A 48 -7.29 -8.97 -13.29
C PRO A 48 -6.22 -8.69 -14.36
N VAL A 49 -6.56 -7.83 -15.31
CA VAL A 49 -5.62 -7.30 -16.30
C VAL A 49 -5.36 -5.83 -15.99
N LEU A 50 -4.12 -5.40 -16.17
CA LEU A 50 -3.73 -4.00 -15.99
C LEU A 50 -4.36 -3.14 -17.11
N LEU A 51 -5.25 -2.22 -16.74
CA LEU A 51 -5.88 -1.29 -17.70
C LEU A 51 -5.07 -0.02 -17.93
N HIS A 52 -4.37 0.47 -16.90
CA HIS A 52 -3.55 1.66 -16.96
C HIS A 52 -2.40 1.57 -15.96
N ASP A 53 -1.19 1.88 -16.41
CA ASP A 53 -0.03 2.06 -15.54
C ASP A 53 0.34 3.55 -15.49
N PRO A 54 0.13 4.24 -14.35
CA PRO A 54 0.47 5.65 -14.26
C PRO A 54 1.99 5.83 -14.22
N ALA A 55 2.50 6.80 -14.99
CA ALA A 55 3.93 7.12 -15.01
C ALA A 55 4.47 7.53 -13.63
N GLU A 56 3.62 8.13 -12.80
CA GLU A 56 3.92 8.47 -11.42
C GLU A 56 2.88 7.83 -10.50
N ALA A 57 3.35 6.98 -9.59
CA ALA A 57 2.48 6.35 -8.61
C ALA A 57 1.99 7.39 -7.58
N PRO A 58 0.69 7.41 -7.23
CA PRO A 58 0.19 8.31 -6.21
C PRO A 58 0.89 8.08 -4.86
N LEU A 59 1.36 9.17 -4.25
CA LEU A 59 2.10 9.15 -3.00
C LEU A 59 1.20 8.73 -1.84
N ASN A 60 1.63 7.70 -1.12
CA ASN A 60 0.97 7.24 0.12
C ASN A 60 1.99 7.29 1.25
N THR A 61 1.80 8.22 2.19
CA THR A 61 2.69 8.39 3.34
C THR A 61 2.24 7.50 4.47
N LEU A 62 3.10 6.57 4.88
CA LEU A 62 2.88 5.78 6.09
C LEU A 62 3.52 6.46 7.31
N PHE A 63 2.81 6.42 8.43
CA PHE A 63 3.29 6.90 9.72
C PHE A 63 3.38 5.73 10.70
N LEU A 64 4.53 5.59 11.36
CA LEU A 64 4.66 4.72 12.53
C LEU A 64 4.40 5.57 13.78
N VAL A 65 3.36 5.23 14.52
CA VAL A 65 2.93 5.98 15.71
C VAL A 65 2.98 5.07 16.93
N GLN A 66 3.53 5.58 18.04
CA GLN A 66 3.54 4.91 19.33
C GLN A 66 2.74 5.71 20.36
N ARG A 67 2.07 5.03 21.29
CA ARG A 67 1.44 5.68 22.44
C ARG A 67 2.52 6.19 23.41
N PRO A 68 2.33 7.34 24.08
CA PRO A 68 3.20 7.72 25.20
C PRO A 68 3.29 6.61 26.24
N GLY A 69 4.50 6.32 26.74
CA GLY A 69 4.77 5.25 27.70
C GLY A 69 4.86 3.83 27.11
N ALA A 70 4.70 3.67 25.79
CA ALA A 70 4.83 2.36 25.14
C ALA A 70 6.27 1.82 25.14
N ASP A 71 7.26 2.69 25.39
CA ASP A 71 8.67 2.38 25.58
C ASP A 71 8.95 1.57 26.86
N ALA A 72 8.04 1.57 27.83
CA ALA A 72 8.13 0.71 29.00
C ALA A 72 8.03 -0.79 28.64
N ASN A 73 7.42 -1.11 27.49
CA ASN A 73 7.35 -2.48 26.99
C ASN A 73 8.47 -2.77 25.98
N ARG A 74 9.40 -3.64 26.37
CA ARG A 74 10.54 -4.05 25.54
C ARG A 74 10.14 -4.66 24.20
N ASP A 75 9.02 -5.36 24.14
CA ASP A 75 8.55 -5.97 22.88
C ASP A 75 8.05 -4.91 21.90
N VAL A 76 7.43 -3.84 22.40
CA VAL A 76 7.00 -2.71 21.55
C VAL A 76 8.21 -1.99 20.98
N VAL A 77 9.25 -1.76 21.78
CA VAL A 77 10.53 -1.20 21.32
C VAL A 77 11.16 -2.08 20.24
N ARG A 78 11.20 -3.39 20.46
CA ARG A 78 11.76 -4.34 19.50
C ARG A 78 11.00 -4.32 18.17
N VAL A 79 9.66 -4.35 18.20
CA VAL A 79 8.84 -4.30 16.99
C VAL A 79 9.01 -2.97 16.26
N ARG A 80 9.04 -1.84 16.99
CA ARG A 80 9.32 -0.52 16.41
C ARG A 80 10.65 -0.51 15.67
N ASP A 81 11.72 -1.00 16.29
CA ASP A 81 13.05 -0.99 15.71
C ASP A 81 13.12 -1.89 14.47
N LEU A 82 12.47 -3.07 14.49
CA LEU A 82 12.34 -3.95 13.33
C LEU A 82 11.56 -3.30 12.19
N LEU A 83 10.43 -2.64 12.49
CA LEU A 83 9.65 -1.91 11.49
C LEU A 83 10.44 -0.75 10.90
N GLN A 84 11.22 -0.02 11.70
CA GLN A 84 12.09 1.05 11.21
C GLN A 84 13.25 0.53 10.36
N GLN A 85 13.79 -0.65 10.66
CA GLN A 85 14.83 -1.29 9.84
C GLN A 85 14.26 -1.75 8.50
N ALA A 86 13.13 -2.47 8.52
CA ALA A 86 12.43 -2.89 7.30
C ALA A 86 12.02 -1.68 6.45
N ALA A 87 11.60 -0.58 7.07
CA ALA A 87 11.20 0.63 6.36
C ALA A 87 12.30 1.24 5.48
N ARG A 88 13.57 0.99 5.79
CA ARG A 88 14.71 1.50 4.99
C ARG A 88 14.84 0.80 3.64
N THR A 89 14.36 -0.44 3.53
CA THR A 89 14.49 -1.25 2.30
C THR A 89 13.27 -1.11 1.38
N TRP A 90 12.17 -0.54 1.86
CA TRP A 90 10.92 -0.41 1.12
C TRP A 90 11.06 0.36 -0.21
N GLY A 91 12.01 1.29 -0.35
CA GLY A 91 12.26 1.98 -1.63
C GLY A 91 13.23 1.27 -2.61
N GLN A 92 13.85 0.16 -2.20
CA GLN A 92 14.94 -0.50 -2.93
C GLN A 92 14.61 -1.93 -3.38
N ALA A 93 13.38 -2.41 -3.19
CA ALA A 93 13.01 -3.80 -3.42
C ALA A 93 13.03 -4.19 -4.93
N ALA A 94 13.76 -5.27 -5.24
CA ALA A 94 13.78 -5.94 -6.54
C ALA A 94 12.45 -6.66 -6.83
N PRO A 95 12.12 -6.98 -8.10
CA PRO A 95 10.87 -7.65 -8.45
C PRO A 95 10.76 -9.03 -7.76
N GLY A 96 9.71 -9.26 -6.96
CA GLY A 96 9.39 -10.56 -6.35
C GLY A 96 9.68 -10.72 -4.85
N ASP A 97 10.13 -9.67 -4.15
CA ASP A 97 10.33 -9.71 -2.69
C ASP A 97 8.99 -9.60 -1.92
N PRO A 98 8.65 -10.51 -0.99
CA PRO A 98 7.46 -10.39 -0.14
C PRO A 98 7.44 -9.12 0.74
N LEU A 99 8.58 -8.48 1.00
CA LEU A 99 8.67 -7.18 1.67
C LEU A 99 8.38 -5.98 0.74
N ARG A 100 8.16 -6.21 -0.55
CA ARG A 100 7.70 -5.21 -1.52
C ARG A 100 6.25 -4.76 -1.29
N LEU A 101 5.48 -5.47 -0.47
CA LEU A 101 4.13 -5.05 -0.04
C LEU A 101 4.11 -3.65 0.58
N ALA A 102 5.26 -3.15 1.03
CA ALA A 102 5.43 -1.82 1.58
C ALA A 102 6.29 -0.88 0.70
N SER A 103 6.52 -1.18 -0.58
CA SER A 103 7.24 -0.29 -1.49
C SER A 103 6.37 0.89 -1.91
N PHE A 104 6.41 1.94 -1.09
CA PHE A 104 5.74 3.22 -1.32
C PHE A 104 6.73 4.21 -1.95
N PRO A 105 6.36 4.95 -3.02
CA PRO A 105 7.23 5.95 -3.59
C PRO A 105 7.47 7.09 -2.59
N SER A 106 8.69 7.10 -2.06
CA SER A 106 9.50 8.22 -1.57
C SER A 106 8.80 9.52 -1.12
N ALA A 107 8.61 9.63 0.20
CA ALA A 107 8.93 10.82 1.00
C ALA A 107 8.93 10.41 2.49
N TRP A 108 10.01 9.78 2.94
CA TRP A 108 10.14 9.41 4.35
C TRP A 108 10.55 10.63 5.16
N ARG A 109 9.77 10.95 6.20
CA ARG A 109 10.19 11.87 7.25
C ARG A 109 9.97 11.15 8.57
N VAL A 110 11.07 10.80 9.24
CA VAL A 110 11.01 10.35 10.62
C VAL A 110 10.63 11.57 11.44
N ILE A 111 9.42 11.59 11.99
CA ILE A 111 9.03 12.58 12.99
C ILE A 111 9.57 12.05 14.32
N PRO A 112 10.57 12.69 14.94
CA PRO A 112 11.04 12.26 16.24
C PRO A 112 9.90 12.39 17.25
N SER A 113 9.74 11.38 18.11
CA SER A 113 8.97 11.55 19.34
C SER A 113 9.65 12.65 20.15
N ALA A 114 8.86 13.63 20.60
CA ALA A 114 9.24 14.53 21.69
C ALA A 114 9.58 13.73 22.95
#